data_AF-T1JYX0-F1
#
_entry.id   AF-T1JYX0-F1
#
_cell.length_a   1.000
_cell.length_b   1.000
_cell.length_c   1.000
_cell.angle_alpha   90.00
_cell.angle_beta   90.00
_cell.angle_gamma   90.00
#
_symmetry.space_group_name_H-M   'P 1'
#
loop_
_entity.id
_entity.type
_entity.pdbx_description
1 polymer ?
#
loop_
_entity_poly.entity_id
_entity_poly.type
_entity_poly.pdbx_seq_one_letter_code
_entity_poly.pdbx_strand_id
1 'polypeptide(L)'
;MSLTPRVNEEVVEKCEKLYQRIKKDAACVSATSDAHVWDEKPSWFDEKKFKKGQETALKYFTSVFLSHTIGLTVLFNIPTMITPLAVTRTHASVSKLFTRYLAVFIHVKKWYETDPYEKGSLGHKSLKMVNNFHRKVGSDMNKSVIEPGKNPVWISQYDMAVTVWCVIAPVILDPKKIGFHGITREEIENLMHVWACIGRSLSVHHNQRTGI
;
A
#
# COMPACT_ATOMS: atom_id res chain seq x y z
N MET A 1 -8.40 21.87 18.03
CA MET A 1 -7.09 21.81 17.35
C MET A 1 -7.30 21.26 15.95
N SER A 2 -7.33 22.12 14.94
CA SER A 2 -7.16 21.65 13.56
C SER A 2 -5.68 21.37 13.36
N LEU A 3 -5.37 20.21 12.79
CA LEU A 3 -4.00 19.80 12.46
C LEU A 3 -3.59 20.36 11.10
N THR A 4 -4.07 21.55 10.71
CA THR A 4 -3.68 22.15 9.43
C THR A 4 -2.22 22.57 9.56
N PRO A 5 -1.27 21.88 8.93
CA PRO A 5 0.13 22.24 9.07
C PRO A 5 0.30 23.61 8.40
N ARG A 6 1.17 24.48 8.95
CA ARG A 6 1.75 25.53 8.12
C ARG A 6 2.56 24.83 7.05
N VAL A 7 2.02 24.80 5.84
CA VAL A 7 2.62 24.11 4.72
C VAL A 7 3.83 24.93 4.28
N ASN A 8 5.04 24.42 4.51
CA ASN A 8 6.26 25.04 4.03
C ASN A 8 6.29 24.90 2.49
N GLU A 9 6.24 26.01 1.78
CA GLU A 9 6.22 26.05 0.31
C GLU A 9 7.42 25.33 -0.31
N GLU A 10 8.60 25.41 0.31
CA GLU A 10 9.80 24.68 -0.14
C GLU A 10 9.60 23.16 -0.02
N VAL A 11 8.92 22.70 1.04
CA VAL A 11 8.60 21.28 1.22
C VAL A 11 7.58 20.84 0.19
N VAL A 12 6.58 21.66 -0.12
CA VAL A 12 5.59 21.37 -1.18
C VAL A 12 6.27 21.21 -2.51
N GLU A 13 7.14 22.16 -2.88
CA GLU A 13 7.85 22.12 -4.16
C GLU A 13 8.73 20.87 -4.28
N LYS A 14 9.45 20.52 -3.20
CA LYS A 14 10.25 19.28 -3.15
C LYS A 14 9.38 18.03 -3.30
N CYS A 15 8.25 17.97 -2.59
CA CYS A 15 7.31 16.86 -2.67
C CYS A 15 6.68 16.75 -4.07
N GLU A 16 6.33 17.86 -4.70
CA GLU A 16 5.76 17.89 -6.05
C GLU A 16 6.79 17.39 -7.08
N LYS A 17 8.03 17.89 -7.01
CA LYS A 17 9.12 17.40 -7.87
C LYS A 17 9.36 15.89 -7.70
N LEU A 18 9.35 15.42 -6.46
CA LEU A 18 9.48 14.00 -6.15
C LEU A 18 8.30 13.19 -6.71
N TYR A 19 7.07 13.67 -6.52
CA TYR A 19 5.86 13.03 -7.03
C TYR A 19 5.90 12.89 -8.55
N GLN A 20 6.25 13.96 -9.27
CA GLN A 20 6.36 13.92 -10.73
C GLN A 20 7.42 12.92 -11.21
N ARG A 21 8.56 12.82 -10.50
CA ARG A 21 9.59 11.82 -10.79
C ARG A 21 9.07 10.40 -10.57
N ILE A 22 8.46 10.13 -9.42
CA ILE A 22 7.91 8.80 -9.09
C ILE A 22 6.83 8.41 -10.09
N LYS A 23 5.93 9.33 -10.43
CA LYS A 23 4.87 9.11 -11.41
C LYS A 23 5.41 8.73 -12.79
N LYS A 24 6.54 9.29 -13.20
CA LYS A 24 7.18 8.97 -14.48
C LYS A 24 7.97 7.66 -14.40
N ASP A 25 8.89 7.56 -13.46
CA ASP A 25 9.90 6.51 -13.47
C ASP A 25 9.36 5.20 -12.86
N ALA A 26 8.63 5.30 -11.74
CA ALA A 26 8.10 4.13 -11.04
C ALA A 26 6.90 3.51 -11.77
N ALA A 27 6.26 4.24 -12.69
CA ALA A 27 5.21 3.71 -13.56
C ALA A 27 5.76 2.72 -14.62
N CYS A 28 7.04 2.82 -14.96
CA CYS A 28 7.70 1.95 -15.94
C CYS A 28 8.36 0.72 -15.30
N VAL A 29 8.31 0.60 -13.97
CA VAL A 29 8.94 -0.50 -13.22
C VAL A 29 7.86 -1.39 -12.62
N SER A 30 7.95 -2.70 -12.88
CA SER A 30 7.02 -3.68 -12.29
C SER A 30 7.11 -3.64 -10.77
N ALA A 31 5.95 -3.67 -10.12
CA ALA A 31 5.83 -3.73 -8.67
C ALA A 31 6.59 -4.91 -8.07
N THR A 32 6.41 -6.07 -8.70
CA THR A 32 6.95 -7.34 -8.23
C THR A 32 7.83 -7.95 -9.32
N SER A 33 8.98 -8.47 -8.92
CA SER A 33 9.90 -9.25 -9.76
C SER A 33 10.48 -10.40 -8.93
N ASP A 34 11.17 -11.34 -9.58
CA ASP A 34 11.85 -12.43 -8.87
C ASP A 34 13.05 -11.94 -8.06
N ALA A 35 13.60 -10.77 -8.41
CA ALA A 35 14.68 -10.13 -7.66
C ALA A 35 14.19 -9.35 -6.43
N HIS A 36 12.88 -9.12 -6.28
CA HIS A 36 12.34 -8.36 -5.15
C HIS A 36 12.31 -9.22 -3.88
N VAL A 37 13.20 -8.91 -2.94
CA VAL A 37 13.28 -9.54 -1.63
C VAL A 37 12.25 -8.91 -0.70
N TRP A 38 11.06 -9.50 -0.60
CA TRP A 38 9.90 -8.91 0.09
C TRP A 38 9.84 -9.23 1.60
N ASP A 39 10.46 -10.31 2.05
CA ASP A 39 10.35 -10.87 3.40
C ASP A 39 11.50 -10.48 4.34
N GLU A 40 12.38 -9.58 3.89
CA GLU A 40 13.43 -8.99 4.72
C GLU A 40 13.00 -7.63 5.29
N LYS A 41 13.39 -7.38 6.55
CA LYS A 41 13.18 -6.07 7.18
C LYS A 41 14.03 -5.02 6.45
N PRO A 42 13.46 -3.85 6.07
CA PRO A 42 14.27 -2.78 5.50
C PRO A 42 15.30 -2.27 6.51
N SER A 43 16.39 -1.65 6.04
CA SER A 43 17.46 -1.11 6.90
C SER A 43 16.98 -0.06 7.90
N TRP A 44 15.87 0.63 7.58
CA TRP A 44 15.21 1.62 8.43
C TRP A 44 14.08 1.03 9.29
N PHE A 45 13.96 -0.30 9.38
CA PHE A 45 12.94 -0.95 10.20
C PHE A 45 13.17 -0.67 11.69
N ASP A 46 12.24 0.07 12.29
CA ASP A 46 12.13 0.24 13.74
C ASP A 46 11.11 -0.76 14.30
N GLU A 47 11.60 -1.75 15.04
CA GLU A 47 10.76 -2.82 15.61
C GLU A 47 9.75 -2.29 16.63
N LYS A 48 10.14 -1.30 17.43
CA LYS A 48 9.27 -0.72 18.46
C LYS A 48 8.12 0.03 17.80
N LYS A 49 8.42 0.88 16.81
CA LYS A 49 7.38 1.60 16.04
C LYS A 49 6.46 0.64 15.30
N PHE A 50 7.01 -0.42 14.72
CA PHE A 50 6.22 -1.42 13.99
C PHE A 50 5.23 -2.13 14.92
N LYS A 51 5.69 -2.65 16.07
CA LYS A 51 4.81 -3.30 17.06
C LYS A 51 3.77 -2.34 17.63
N LYS A 52 4.17 -1.11 17.96
CA LYS A 52 3.23 -0.09 18.42
C LYS A 52 2.21 0.30 17.34
N GLY A 53 2.60 0.32 16.08
CA GLY A 53 1.68 0.58 14.97
C GLY A 53 0.68 -0.56 14.79
N GLN A 54 1.10 -1.81 14.95
CA GLN A 54 0.21 -2.96 14.97
C GLN A 54 -0.80 -2.87 16.13
N GLU A 55 -0.35 -2.55 17.34
CA GLU A 55 -1.23 -2.31 18.51
C GLU A 55 -2.23 -1.17 18.23
N THR A 56 -1.77 -0.05 17.67
CA THR A 56 -2.64 1.07 17.28
C THR A 56 -3.68 0.63 16.24
N ALA A 57 -3.28 -0.14 15.23
CA ALA A 57 -4.19 -0.61 14.19
C ALA A 57 -5.30 -1.50 14.79
N LEU A 58 -4.96 -2.35 15.75
CA LEU A 58 -5.92 -3.21 16.44
C LEU A 58 -6.81 -2.42 17.41
N LYS A 59 -6.26 -1.43 18.14
CA LYS A 59 -7.00 -0.51 19.00
C LYS A 59 -8.08 0.25 18.22
N TYR A 60 -7.76 0.70 17.00
CA TYR A 60 -8.65 1.46 16.12
C TYR A 60 -9.18 0.62 14.95
N PHE A 61 -9.34 -0.69 15.12
CA PHE A 61 -9.59 -1.62 14.02
C PHE A 61 -10.78 -1.22 13.12
N THR A 62 -11.90 -0.80 13.70
CA THR A 62 -13.08 -0.35 12.94
C THR A 62 -12.78 0.88 12.09
N SER A 63 -12.03 1.84 12.64
CA SER A 63 -11.63 3.07 11.95
C SER A 63 -10.62 2.80 10.84
N VAL A 64 -9.68 1.89 11.09
CA VAL A 64 -8.74 1.37 10.08
C VAL A 64 -9.49 0.69 8.94
N PHE A 65 -10.48 -0.15 9.25
CA PHE A 65 -11.33 -0.81 8.26
C PHE A 65 -12.09 0.21 7.40
N LEU A 66 -12.66 1.24 8.01
CA LEU A 66 -13.32 2.33 7.30
C LEU A 66 -12.34 3.09 6.38
N SER A 67 -11.13 3.42 6.88
CA SER A 67 -10.07 4.05 6.08
C SER A 67 -9.75 3.24 4.83
N HIS A 68 -9.52 1.94 4.98
CA HIS A 68 -9.22 1.05 3.86
C HIS A 68 -10.37 0.97 2.84
N THR A 69 -11.62 0.97 3.31
CA THR A 69 -12.81 0.95 2.43
C THR A 69 -12.89 2.23 1.59
N ILE A 70 -12.66 3.38 2.22
CA ILE A 70 -12.61 4.69 1.52
C ILE A 70 -11.46 4.69 0.52
N GLY A 71 -10.27 4.25 0.93
CA GLY A 71 -9.09 4.15 0.07
C GLY A 71 -9.32 3.27 -1.16
N LEU A 72 -9.91 2.09 -0.98
CA LEU A 72 -10.29 1.20 -2.09
C LEU A 72 -11.29 1.86 -3.04
N THR A 73 -12.27 2.60 -2.52
CA THR A 73 -13.23 3.33 -3.34
C THR A 73 -12.54 4.39 -4.20
N VAL A 74 -11.57 5.12 -3.65
CA VAL A 74 -10.75 6.06 -4.42
C VAL A 74 -9.95 5.31 -5.50
N LEU A 75 -9.34 4.17 -5.18
CA LEU A 75 -8.58 3.37 -6.14
C LEU A 75 -9.44 2.91 -7.33
N PHE A 76 -10.70 2.53 -7.12
CA PHE A 76 -11.57 2.11 -8.24
C PHE A 76 -11.86 3.20 -9.26
N ASN A 77 -11.67 4.47 -8.89
CA ASN A 77 -11.83 5.60 -9.81
C ASN A 77 -10.58 5.87 -10.66
N ILE A 78 -9.51 5.09 -10.48
CA ILE A 78 -8.27 5.21 -11.25
C ILE A 78 -8.25 4.11 -12.33
N PRO A 79 -8.19 4.45 -13.64
CA PRO A 79 -8.20 3.46 -14.71
C PRO A 79 -7.13 2.38 -14.61
N THR A 80 -5.91 2.72 -14.19
CA THR A 80 -4.81 1.75 -14.03
C THR A 80 -5.06 0.75 -12.89
N MET A 81 -5.92 1.08 -11.93
CA MET A 81 -6.25 0.22 -10.78
C MET A 81 -7.44 -0.69 -11.06
N ILE A 82 -8.47 -0.18 -11.75
CA ILE A 82 -9.70 -0.97 -12.00
C ILE A 82 -9.48 -2.03 -13.08
N THR A 83 -8.64 -1.79 -14.09
CA THR A 83 -8.39 -2.73 -15.19
C THR A 83 -7.82 -4.07 -14.71
N PRO A 84 -6.80 -4.13 -13.82
CA PRO A 84 -6.36 -5.37 -13.19
C PRO A 84 -7.48 -6.14 -12.48
N LEU A 85 -8.45 -5.45 -11.87
CA LEU A 85 -9.58 -6.11 -11.20
C LEU A 85 -10.60 -6.66 -12.21
N ALA A 86 -10.76 -5.99 -13.35
CA ALA A 86 -11.63 -6.40 -14.44
C ALA A 86 -11.11 -7.65 -15.16
N VAL A 87 -9.80 -7.77 -15.38
CA VAL A 87 -9.26 -8.95 -16.09
C VAL A 87 -9.31 -10.23 -15.25
N THR A 88 -9.30 -10.14 -13.92
CA THR A 88 -9.35 -11.34 -13.04
C THR A 88 -10.73 -11.99 -12.96
N ARG A 89 -11.78 -11.36 -13.54
CA ARG A 89 -13.17 -11.87 -13.59
C ARG A 89 -13.80 -12.26 -12.24
N THR A 90 -13.23 -11.82 -11.12
CA THR A 90 -13.74 -12.13 -9.77
C THR A 90 -14.91 -11.22 -9.36
N HIS A 91 -15.53 -10.50 -10.30
CA HIS A 91 -16.57 -9.51 -10.06
C HIS A 91 -17.92 -9.88 -10.70
N ALA A 92 -18.07 -11.13 -11.15
CA ALA A 92 -19.26 -11.60 -11.88
C ALA A 92 -20.58 -11.62 -11.06
N SER A 93 -20.52 -11.35 -9.75
CA SER A 93 -21.70 -11.16 -8.90
C SER A 93 -21.35 -10.34 -7.66
N VAL A 94 -22.37 -9.75 -7.02
CA VAL A 94 -22.22 -8.99 -5.75
C VAL A 94 -21.55 -9.84 -4.66
N SER A 95 -21.92 -11.12 -4.54
CA SER A 95 -21.32 -12.04 -3.57
C SER A 95 -19.82 -12.28 -3.82
N LYS A 96 -19.40 -12.40 -5.09
CA LYS A 96 -17.98 -12.54 -5.44
C LYS A 96 -17.19 -11.26 -5.13
N LEU A 97 -17.78 -10.09 -5.41
CA LEU A 97 -17.20 -8.80 -5.04
C LEU A 97 -17.03 -8.68 -3.52
N PHE A 98 -18.08 -9.01 -2.75
CA PHE A 98 -18.03 -9.00 -1.29
C PHE A 98 -16.91 -9.91 -0.76
N THR A 99 -16.83 -11.14 -1.26
CA THR A 99 -15.80 -12.12 -0.85
C THR A 99 -14.39 -11.62 -1.14
N ARG A 100 -14.19 -11.00 -2.32
CA ARG A 100 -12.90 -10.40 -2.71
C ARG A 100 -12.46 -9.34 -1.69
N TYR A 101 -13.31 -8.38 -1.38
CA TYR A 101 -12.92 -7.28 -0.49
C TYR A 101 -12.85 -7.72 0.97
N LEU A 102 -13.71 -8.64 1.40
CA LEU A 102 -13.56 -9.31 2.70
C LEU A 102 -12.20 -10.01 2.83
N ALA A 103 -11.74 -10.70 1.77
CA ALA A 103 -10.42 -11.32 1.76
C ALA A 103 -9.30 -10.27 1.91
N VAL A 104 -9.38 -9.12 1.23
CA VAL A 104 -8.41 -8.02 1.40
C VAL A 104 -8.35 -7.58 2.87
N PHE A 105 -9.50 -7.35 3.52
CA PHE A 105 -9.53 -6.97 4.94
C PHE A 105 -8.94 -8.05 5.85
N ILE A 106 -9.22 -9.33 5.58
CA ILE A 106 -8.64 -10.45 6.32
C ILE A 106 -7.11 -10.49 6.15
N HIS A 107 -6.61 -10.25 4.93
CA HIS A 107 -5.17 -10.21 4.67
C HIS A 107 -4.48 -9.09 5.44
N VAL A 108 -5.05 -7.89 5.41
CA VAL A 108 -4.53 -6.72 6.12
C VAL A 108 -4.59 -6.92 7.63
N LYS A 109 -5.69 -7.47 8.16
CA LYS A 109 -5.83 -7.80 9.58
C LYS A 109 -4.73 -8.76 10.05
N LYS A 110 -4.41 -9.80 9.26
CA LYS A 110 -3.30 -10.72 9.58
C LYS A 110 -1.95 -10.01 9.68
N TRP A 111 -1.72 -8.94 8.91
CA TRP A 111 -0.51 -8.13 8.98
C TRP A 111 -0.43 -7.29 10.25
N TYR A 112 -1.57 -6.96 10.87
CA TYR A 112 -1.60 -6.29 12.17
C TYR A 112 -1.52 -7.27 13.34
N GLU A 113 -2.06 -8.48 13.20
CA GLU A 113 -2.11 -9.45 14.29
C GLU A 113 -0.84 -10.27 14.48
N THR A 114 -0.02 -10.40 13.44
CA THR A 114 1.19 -11.23 13.47
C THR A 114 2.29 -10.57 12.66
N ASP A 115 3.56 -10.78 13.05
CA ASP A 115 4.72 -10.19 12.37
C ASP A 115 4.84 -10.74 10.94
N PRO A 116 4.71 -9.90 9.89
CA PRO A 116 4.84 -10.35 8.50
C PRO A 116 6.25 -10.79 8.10
N TYR A 117 7.27 -10.44 8.90
CA TYR A 117 8.66 -10.84 8.71
C TYR A 117 9.02 -12.14 9.46
N GLU A 118 8.15 -12.61 10.35
CA GLU A 118 8.32 -13.89 11.02
C GLU A 118 7.90 -15.03 10.09
N LYS A 119 8.88 -15.83 9.65
CA LYS A 119 8.64 -16.94 8.73
C LYS A 119 7.60 -17.91 9.29
N GLY A 120 6.52 -18.10 8.54
CA GLY A 120 5.46 -19.05 8.87
C GLY A 120 4.30 -18.45 9.66
N SER A 121 4.41 -17.21 10.14
CA SER A 121 3.29 -16.47 10.74
C SER A 121 2.13 -16.29 9.75
N LEU A 122 0.94 -15.98 10.26
CA LEU A 122 -0.23 -15.75 9.40
C LEU A 122 -0.03 -14.52 8.50
N GLY A 123 0.61 -13.48 9.03
CA GLY A 123 0.97 -12.26 8.33
C GLY A 123 1.97 -12.53 7.20
N HIS A 124 3.01 -13.32 7.48
CA HIS A 124 4.01 -13.71 6.48
C HIS A 124 3.39 -14.53 5.34
N LYS A 125 2.59 -15.56 5.67
CA LYS A 125 1.87 -16.38 4.68
C LYS A 125 0.91 -15.54 3.84
N SER A 126 0.18 -14.63 4.50
CA SER A 126 -0.73 -13.68 3.85
C SER A 126 0.00 -12.78 2.85
N LEU A 127 1.10 -12.16 3.29
CA LEU A 127 1.90 -11.23 2.48
C LEU A 127 2.52 -11.94 1.27
N LYS A 128 3.06 -13.16 1.46
CA LYS A 128 3.54 -14.02 0.38
C LYS A 128 2.47 -14.28 -0.68
N MET A 129 1.25 -14.62 -0.24
CA MET A 129 0.13 -14.90 -1.13
C MET A 129 -0.26 -13.67 -1.95
N VAL A 130 -0.38 -12.50 -1.30
CA VAL A 130 -0.71 -11.23 -1.98
C VAL A 130 0.38 -10.84 -2.98
N ASN A 131 1.65 -10.97 -2.62
CA ASN A 131 2.78 -10.73 -3.52
C ASN A 131 2.75 -11.64 -4.76
N ASN A 132 2.51 -12.94 -4.56
CA ASN A 132 2.39 -13.88 -5.67
C ASN A 132 1.19 -13.56 -6.57
N PHE A 133 0.08 -13.08 -5.99
CA PHE A 133 -1.10 -12.69 -6.76
C PHE A 133 -0.82 -11.46 -7.63
N HIS A 134 -0.29 -10.38 -7.05
CA HIS A 134 0.10 -9.19 -7.81
C HIS A 134 1.14 -9.52 -8.89
N ARG A 135 2.13 -10.37 -8.58
CA ARG A 135 3.11 -10.84 -9.56
C ARG A 135 2.48 -11.58 -10.72
N LYS A 136 1.58 -12.51 -10.44
CA LYS A 136 0.90 -13.29 -11.48
C LYS A 136 0.10 -12.39 -12.40
N VAL A 137 -0.77 -11.55 -11.84
CA VAL A 137 -1.62 -10.64 -12.64
C VAL A 137 -0.77 -9.64 -13.41
N GLY A 138 0.24 -9.04 -12.77
CA GLY A 138 1.16 -8.10 -13.42
C GLY A 138 1.93 -8.76 -14.56
N SER A 139 2.49 -9.95 -14.33
CA SER A 139 3.19 -10.73 -15.37
C SER A 139 2.28 -11.04 -16.55
N ASP A 140 1.05 -11.50 -16.30
CA ASP A 140 0.09 -11.85 -17.35
C ASP A 140 -0.32 -10.64 -18.19
N MET A 141 -0.58 -9.50 -17.54
CA MET A 141 -0.99 -8.26 -18.22
C MET A 141 0.16 -7.56 -18.96
N ASN A 142 1.40 -7.73 -18.50
CA ASN A 142 2.56 -7.07 -19.09
C ASN A 142 3.18 -7.81 -20.29
N LYS A 143 2.67 -8.99 -20.68
CA LYS A 143 3.18 -9.74 -21.86
C LYS A 143 3.08 -8.96 -23.16
N SER A 144 2.12 -8.03 -23.27
CA SER A 144 1.91 -7.18 -24.45
C SER A 144 2.59 -5.81 -24.37
N VAL A 145 3.25 -5.49 -23.25
CA VAL A 145 3.93 -4.19 -23.11
C VAL A 145 5.23 -4.21 -23.91
N ILE A 146 5.34 -3.26 -24.84
CA ILE A 146 6.54 -3.04 -25.66
C ILE A 146 7.55 -2.23 -24.85
N GLU A 147 8.82 -2.63 -24.86
CA GLU A 147 9.93 -1.97 -24.12
C GLU A 147 9.64 -1.65 -22.63
N PRO A 148 9.49 -2.68 -21.76
CA PRO A 148 9.41 -2.48 -20.31
C PRO A 148 10.59 -1.63 -19.80
N GLY A 149 10.31 -0.72 -18.86
CA GLY A 149 11.31 0.23 -18.34
C GLY A 149 11.40 1.55 -19.12
N LYS A 150 10.83 1.63 -20.33
CA LYS A 150 10.59 2.90 -21.04
C LYS A 150 9.11 3.27 -21.05
N ASN A 151 8.25 2.27 -21.19
CA ASN A 151 6.80 2.45 -21.21
C ASN A 151 6.16 2.02 -19.87
N PRO A 152 5.02 2.63 -19.48
CA PRO A 152 4.28 2.23 -18.30
C PRO A 152 3.88 0.75 -18.33
N VAL A 153 3.94 0.11 -17.18
CA VAL A 153 3.55 -1.29 -16.99
C VAL A 153 2.33 -1.40 -16.09
N TRP A 154 1.59 -2.49 -16.20
CA TRP A 154 0.50 -2.84 -15.30
C TRP A 154 1.03 -3.30 -13.95
N ILE A 155 0.38 -2.86 -12.87
CA ILE A 155 0.82 -3.13 -11.49
C ILE A 155 2.28 -2.67 -11.35
N SER A 156 2.49 -1.38 -11.62
CA SER A 156 3.79 -0.74 -11.48
C SER A 156 4.10 -0.43 -10.01
N GLN A 157 5.36 -0.07 -9.72
CA GLN A 157 5.71 0.45 -8.40
C GLN A 157 4.91 1.71 -8.05
N TYR A 158 4.63 2.56 -9.06
CA TYR A 158 3.72 3.70 -8.88
C TYR A 158 2.33 3.25 -8.45
N ASP A 159 1.74 2.25 -9.12
CA ASP A 159 0.40 1.78 -8.79
C ASP A 159 0.35 1.22 -7.35
N MET A 160 1.37 0.48 -6.93
CA MET A 160 1.47 -0.03 -5.56
C MET A 160 1.69 1.07 -4.52
N ALA A 161 2.49 2.08 -4.83
CA ALA A 161 2.69 3.25 -3.96
C ALA A 161 1.38 4.04 -3.77
N VAL A 162 0.63 4.27 -4.85
CA VAL A 162 -0.70 4.90 -4.78
C VAL A 162 -1.67 4.04 -3.97
N THR A 163 -1.64 2.71 -4.15
CA THR A 163 -2.46 1.78 -3.38
C THR A 163 -2.21 1.88 -1.87
N VAL A 164 -0.93 1.86 -1.46
CA VAL A 164 -0.55 2.00 -0.05
C VAL A 164 -0.92 3.39 0.48
N TRP A 165 -0.71 4.45 -0.32
CA TRP A 165 -1.09 5.81 0.06
C TRP A 165 -2.60 5.94 0.27
N CYS A 166 -3.45 5.45 -0.65
CA CYS A 166 -4.90 5.54 -0.53
C CYS A 166 -5.45 4.84 0.73
N VAL A 167 -4.79 3.79 1.19
CA VAL A 167 -5.15 3.03 2.39
C VAL A 167 -4.89 3.83 3.68
N ILE A 168 -3.76 4.53 3.76
CA ILE A 168 -3.34 5.27 4.97
C ILE A 168 -3.74 6.76 4.96
N ALA A 169 -3.89 7.36 3.77
CA ALA A 169 -4.16 8.78 3.61
C ALA A 169 -5.40 9.28 4.37
N PRO A 170 -6.54 8.56 4.44
CA PRO A 170 -7.68 9.01 5.23
C PRO A 170 -7.35 9.21 6.72
N VAL A 171 -6.47 8.37 7.28
CA VAL A 171 -5.99 8.49 8.68
C VAL A 171 -5.11 9.72 8.86
N ILE A 172 -4.29 10.06 7.86
CA ILE A 172 -3.36 11.19 7.92
C ILE A 172 -4.09 12.52 7.71
N LEU A 173 -5.02 12.57 6.75
CA LEU A 173 -5.66 13.81 6.31
C LEU A 173 -6.72 14.30 7.31
N ASP A 174 -7.59 13.40 7.80
CA ASP A 174 -8.61 13.77 8.78
C ASP A 174 -9.02 12.57 9.65
N PRO A 175 -8.17 12.17 10.62
CA PRO A 175 -8.40 10.96 11.42
C PRO A 175 -9.74 10.99 12.15
N LYS A 176 -10.22 12.17 12.56
CA LYS A 176 -11.47 12.31 13.31
C LYS A 176 -12.70 11.99 12.45
N LYS A 177 -12.72 12.38 11.17
CA LYS A 177 -13.85 12.11 10.27
C LYS A 177 -14.07 10.62 10.01
N ILE A 178 -13.04 9.82 10.17
CA ILE A 178 -13.09 8.37 9.95
C ILE A 178 -12.99 7.57 11.25
N GLY A 179 -13.28 8.19 12.39
CA GLY A 179 -13.46 7.49 13.67
C GLY A 179 -12.19 7.28 14.49
N PHE A 180 -11.06 7.88 14.16
CA PHE A 180 -9.86 7.89 15.02
C PHE A 180 -9.92 9.02 16.04
N HIS A 181 -10.95 9.02 16.88
CA HIS A 181 -11.05 10.00 17.97
C HIS A 181 -9.99 9.71 19.03
N GLY A 182 -9.26 10.75 19.43
CA GLY A 182 -8.22 10.64 20.46
C GLY A 182 -6.93 9.95 20.01
N ILE A 183 -6.77 9.64 18.71
CA ILE A 183 -5.48 9.16 18.20
C ILE A 183 -4.42 10.24 18.39
N THR A 184 -3.25 9.84 18.88
CA THR A 184 -2.10 10.71 19.06
C THR A 184 -1.25 10.79 17.79
N ARG A 185 -0.40 11.82 17.70
CA ARG A 185 0.56 11.94 16.60
C ARG A 185 1.53 10.75 16.54
N GLU A 186 2.00 10.30 17.71
CA GLU A 186 2.90 9.13 17.81
C GLU A 186 2.22 7.86 17.27
N GLU A 187 0.96 7.64 17.59
CA GLU A 187 0.18 6.51 17.06
C GLU A 187 0.01 6.58 15.54
N ILE A 188 -0.22 7.77 14.97
CA ILE A 188 -0.24 7.96 13.50
C ILE A 188 1.13 7.64 12.90
N GLU A 189 2.22 8.14 13.49
CA GLU A 189 3.58 7.87 13.00
C GLU A 189 3.93 6.37 13.06
N ASN A 190 3.49 5.67 14.11
CA ASN A 190 3.66 4.23 14.24
C ASN A 190 2.84 3.46 13.18
N LEU A 191 1.60 3.87 12.90
CA LEU A 191 0.79 3.31 11.80
C LEU A 191 1.43 3.56 10.44
N MET A 192 1.96 4.76 10.21
CA MET A 192 2.68 5.11 8.99
C MET A 192 3.92 4.23 8.82
N HIS A 193 4.65 3.96 9.90
CA HIS A 193 5.81 3.07 9.86
C HIS A 193 5.42 1.64 9.47
N VAL A 194 4.32 1.11 10.01
CA VAL A 194 3.78 -0.20 9.60
C VAL A 194 3.49 -0.23 8.09
N TRP A 195 2.78 0.77 7.57
CA TRP A 195 2.44 0.82 6.15
C TRP A 195 3.61 1.13 5.23
N ALA A 196 4.62 1.86 5.69
CA ALA A 196 5.88 2.03 4.97
C ALA A 196 6.57 0.67 4.81
N CYS A 197 6.70 -0.10 5.91
CA CYS A 197 7.28 -1.44 5.90
C CYS A 197 6.48 -2.41 5.01
N ILE A 198 5.14 -2.43 5.16
CA ILE A 198 4.27 -3.27 4.31
C ILE A 198 4.36 -2.85 2.85
N GLY A 199 4.40 -1.55 2.54
CA GLY A 199 4.55 -1.05 1.18
C GLY A 199 5.88 -1.47 0.53
N ARG A 200 6.96 -1.46 1.31
CA ARG A 200 8.26 -1.98 0.87
C ARG A 200 8.20 -3.48 0.54
N SER A 201 7.59 -4.28 1.42
CA SER A 201 7.38 -5.70 1.15
C SER A 201 6.43 -5.94 -0.04
N LEU A 202 5.42 -5.06 -0.15
CA LEU A 202 4.56 -4.80 -1.29
C LEU A 202 5.31 -4.94 -2.61
N SER A 203 6.26 -4.01 -2.78
CA SER A 203 6.75 -3.69 -4.12
C SER A 203 7.54 -2.36 -4.18
N VAL A 204 7.42 -1.49 -3.17
CA VAL A 204 8.03 -0.16 -3.17
C VAL A 204 9.45 -0.27 -2.62
N HIS A 205 10.39 -0.72 -3.45
CA HIS A 205 11.80 -0.80 -3.07
C HIS A 205 12.61 0.35 -3.66
N HIS A 206 13.62 0.79 -2.92
CA HIS A 206 14.59 1.78 -3.39
C HIS A 206 15.33 1.22 -4.59
N ASN A 207 15.06 1.80 -5.76
CA ASN A 207 15.86 1.60 -6.94
C ASN A 207 16.69 2.87 -7.13
N GLN A 208 18.02 2.74 -7.30
CA GLN A 208 18.91 3.88 -7.54
C GLN A 208 18.47 4.71 -8.77
N ARG A 209 17.67 4.12 -9.67
CA ARG A 209 17.06 4.80 -10.82
C ARG A 209 15.80 5.60 -10.49
N THR A 210 15.01 5.22 -9.47
CA THR A 210 13.73 5.88 -9.11
C THR A 210 13.88 6.80 -7.90
N GLY A 211 14.92 6.61 -7.08
CA GLY A 211 15.24 7.45 -5.92
C GLY A 211 14.14 7.45 -4.85
N ILE A 212 13.41 6.34 -4.70
CA ILE A 212 12.33 6.13 -3.71
C ILE A 212 12.89 5.51 -2.45
#